data_AF-A0A9D9RS54-F1
#
_entry.id   AF-A0A9D9RS54-F1
#
_cell.length_a   1.000
_cell.length_b   1.000
_cell.length_c   1.000
_cell.angle_alpha   90.00
_cell.angle_beta   90.00
_cell.angle_gamma   90.00
#
_symmetry.space_group_name_H-M   'P 1'
#
loop_
_entity.id
_entity.type
_entity.pdbx_description
1 polymer ?
#
loop_
_entity_poly.entity_id
_entity_poly.type
_entity_poly.pdbx_seq_one_letter_code
_entity_poly.pdbx_strand_id
1 'polypeptide(L)'
;MTKQELLKQADYTFQRGNRELAKKYLSDFLAKYPEEEAAWMLMARILEDPEQKTACYERVLKLNPNNAEAKIGLTRIKLPGKTIPKNLLIANQSNPSARPSRTFMRGFGIFAALVLVLGSTSFVVARNTPSSAVASLLTIATPTLYTGSPISGDVASQTRARISAQYPQYAPLVDALISFAVDNAESGLEGAPERPGVQMVPSESTALEAMTAFEKALPQPGSLSSVTLTEKQLTSWLALEIQNTPDLPFSDMHVYLQNDQIQLWCMVNGTTNSTSALITGSLGIDSNKNPKIQIESIQIGTQPLPGMLVSQMEAWLNQFILDKIAQQSPGLQVMNVNVSNGLITVSGMR
;
A
#
# COMPACT_ATOMS: atom_id res chain seq x y z
N MET A 1 -29.07 1.84 -25.59
CA MET A 1 -28.30 1.57 -24.36
C MET A 1 -27.82 0.15 -24.38
N THR A 2 -26.51 -0.05 -24.26
CA THR A 2 -25.91 -1.38 -24.16
C THR A 2 -26.15 -2.00 -22.78
N LYS A 3 -26.05 -3.33 -22.68
CA LYS A 3 -26.17 -4.08 -21.42
C LYS A 3 -25.24 -3.52 -20.32
N GLN A 4 -24.03 -3.12 -20.70
CA GLN A 4 -23.05 -2.55 -19.75
C GLN A 4 -23.40 -1.12 -19.32
N GLU A 5 -23.98 -0.31 -20.21
CA GLU A 5 -24.44 1.05 -19.88
C GLU A 5 -25.58 1.04 -18.86
N LEU A 6 -26.52 0.11 -18.99
CA LEU A 6 -27.65 -0.02 -18.05
C LEU A 6 -27.17 -0.41 -16.64
N LEU A 7 -26.17 -1.31 -16.55
CA LEU A 7 -25.59 -1.70 -15.27
C LEU A 7 -24.81 -0.53 -14.63
N LYS A 8 -24.03 0.21 -15.44
CA LYS A 8 -23.34 1.43 -14.98
C LYS A 8 -24.31 2.50 -14.48
N GLN A 9 -25.46 2.66 -15.14
CA GLN A 9 -26.49 3.61 -14.72
C GLN A 9 -27.08 3.25 -13.36
N ALA A 10 -27.35 1.96 -13.11
CA ALA A 10 -27.83 1.49 -11.83
C ALA A 10 -26.80 1.71 -10.70
N ASP A 11 -25.52 1.40 -10.96
CA ASP A 11 -24.42 1.61 -10.01
C ASP A 11 -24.20 3.09 -9.69
N TYR A 12 -24.20 3.95 -10.72
CA TYR A 12 -24.10 5.40 -10.56
C TYR A 12 -25.24 5.99 -9.70
N THR A 13 -26.44 5.46 -9.86
CA THR A 13 -27.62 5.88 -9.08
C THR A 13 -27.50 5.45 -7.61
N PHE A 14 -26.93 4.27 -7.36
CA PHE A 14 -26.64 3.77 -6.01
C PHE A 14 -25.57 4.62 -5.30
N GLN A 15 -24.49 4.98 -6.00
CA GLN A 15 -23.40 5.80 -5.46
C GLN A 15 -23.85 7.21 -5.06
N ARG A 16 -24.86 7.76 -5.75
CA ARG A 16 -25.49 9.05 -5.40
C ARG A 16 -26.47 8.96 -4.21
N GLY A 17 -26.55 7.81 -3.54
CA GLY A 17 -27.39 7.59 -2.36
C GLY A 17 -28.86 7.28 -2.67
N ASN A 18 -29.27 7.23 -3.93
CA ASN A 18 -30.65 6.96 -4.30
C ASN A 18 -30.91 5.45 -4.45
N ARG A 19 -30.99 4.76 -3.31
CA ARG A 19 -31.14 3.29 -3.23
C ARG A 19 -32.43 2.77 -3.87
N GLU A 20 -33.54 3.48 -3.72
CA GLU A 20 -34.83 3.06 -4.28
C GLU A 20 -34.83 3.11 -5.81
N LEU A 21 -34.28 4.17 -6.39
CA LEU A 21 -34.17 4.31 -7.83
C LEU A 21 -33.16 3.32 -8.42
N ALA A 22 -32.03 3.09 -7.72
CA ALA A 22 -31.05 2.08 -8.10
C ALA A 22 -31.64 0.66 -8.09
N LYS A 23 -32.45 0.33 -7.07
CA LYS A 23 -33.19 -0.94 -6.99
C LYS A 23 -34.11 -1.10 -8.19
N LYS A 24 -34.89 -0.06 -8.55
CA LYS A 24 -35.79 -0.11 -9.71
C LYS A 24 -35.04 -0.36 -11.01
N TYR A 25 -33.97 0.40 -11.28
CA TYR A 25 -33.16 0.20 -12.49
C TYR A 25 -32.53 -1.19 -12.57
N LEU A 26 -32.08 -1.72 -11.43
CA LEU A 26 -31.45 -3.02 -11.38
C LEU A 26 -32.46 -4.18 -11.48
N SER A 27 -33.68 -4.01 -10.95
CA SER A 27 -34.79 -4.94 -11.15
C SER A 27 -35.21 -5.01 -12.63
N ASP A 28 -35.36 -3.86 -13.29
CA ASP A 28 -35.69 -3.79 -14.72
C ASP A 28 -34.57 -4.40 -15.58
N PHE A 29 -33.32 -4.24 -15.15
CA PHE A 29 -32.17 -4.86 -15.79
C PHE A 29 -32.15 -6.39 -15.64
N LEU A 30 -32.34 -6.89 -14.41
CA LEU A 30 -32.36 -8.32 -14.12
C LEU A 30 -33.55 -9.05 -14.74
N ALA A 31 -34.67 -8.35 -14.99
CA ALA A 31 -35.79 -8.89 -15.76
C ALA A 31 -35.40 -9.20 -17.22
N LYS A 32 -34.45 -8.45 -17.79
CA LYS A 32 -33.94 -8.64 -19.16
C LYS A 32 -32.71 -9.54 -19.22
N TYR A 33 -31.88 -9.51 -18.18
CA TYR A 33 -30.60 -10.23 -18.10
C TYR A 33 -30.48 -11.01 -16.78
N PRO A 34 -31.26 -12.10 -16.60
CA PRO A 34 -31.32 -12.84 -15.35
C PRO A 34 -30.06 -13.65 -15.01
N GLU A 35 -29.13 -13.79 -15.96
CA GLU A 35 -27.88 -14.54 -15.80
C GLU A 35 -26.67 -13.64 -15.48
N GLU A 36 -26.89 -12.34 -15.29
CA GLU A 36 -25.79 -11.42 -15.03
C GLU A 36 -25.34 -11.44 -13.56
N GLU A 37 -24.21 -12.08 -13.30
CA GLU A 37 -23.58 -12.19 -11.99
C GLU A 37 -23.37 -10.83 -11.30
N ALA A 38 -22.81 -9.87 -12.03
CA ALA A 38 -22.49 -8.54 -11.51
C ALA A 38 -23.74 -7.77 -11.06
N ALA A 39 -24.88 -7.96 -11.74
CA ALA A 39 -26.12 -7.31 -11.39
C ALA A 39 -26.77 -7.92 -10.14
N TRP A 40 -26.71 -9.23 -9.96
CA TRP A 40 -27.15 -9.87 -8.72
C TRP A 40 -26.28 -9.50 -7.52
N MET A 41 -24.96 -9.35 -7.73
CA MET A 41 -24.03 -8.86 -6.70
C MET A 41 -24.32 -7.42 -6.27
N LEU A 42 -24.59 -6.54 -7.23
CA LEU A 42 -24.96 -5.15 -6.94
C LEU A 42 -26.32 -5.09 -6.23
N MET A 43 -27.29 -5.94 -6.60
CA MET A 43 -28.60 -6.02 -5.95
C MET A 43 -28.47 -6.42 -4.49
N ALA A 44 -27.61 -7.38 -4.16
CA ALA A 44 -27.33 -7.78 -2.78
C ALA A 44 -26.75 -6.65 -1.91
N ARG A 45 -26.07 -5.66 -2.52
CA ARG A 45 -25.52 -4.50 -1.84
C ARG A 45 -26.55 -3.38 -1.61
N ILE A 46 -27.55 -3.28 -2.49
CA ILE A 46 -28.63 -2.28 -2.42
C ILE A 46 -29.70 -2.70 -1.42
N LEU A 47 -30.06 -3.99 -1.42
CA LEU A 47 -31.07 -4.52 -0.51
C LEU A 47 -30.62 -4.36 0.95
N GLU A 48 -31.56 -4.21 1.86
CA GLU A 48 -31.26 -4.13 3.31
C GLU A 48 -31.68 -5.41 4.02
N ASP A 49 -32.80 -5.96 3.60
CA ASP A 49 -33.40 -7.21 4.10
C ASP A 49 -32.45 -8.41 3.92
N PRO A 50 -32.04 -9.08 5.02
CA PRO A 50 -31.13 -10.23 4.98
C PRO A 50 -31.69 -11.41 4.16
N GLU A 51 -32.99 -11.62 4.10
CA GLU A 51 -33.59 -12.71 3.31
C GLU A 51 -33.41 -12.46 1.81
N GLN A 52 -33.71 -11.24 1.36
CA GLN A 52 -33.55 -10.84 -0.05
C GLN A 52 -32.07 -10.83 -0.47
N LYS A 53 -31.15 -10.44 0.43
CA LYS A 53 -29.70 -10.53 0.18
C LYS A 53 -29.23 -11.97 0.01
N THR A 54 -29.72 -12.87 0.87
CA THR A 54 -29.41 -14.30 0.80
C THR A 54 -29.84 -14.87 -0.54
N ALA A 55 -31.06 -14.55 -0.99
CA ALA A 55 -31.56 -14.98 -2.29
C ALA A 55 -30.69 -14.48 -3.46
N CYS A 56 -30.18 -13.25 -3.40
CA CYS A 56 -29.30 -12.69 -4.42
C CYS A 56 -27.95 -13.43 -4.46
N TYR A 57 -27.32 -13.68 -3.31
CA TYR A 57 -26.05 -14.40 -3.28
C TYR A 57 -26.20 -15.89 -3.67
N GLU A 58 -27.30 -16.54 -3.31
CA GLU A 58 -27.59 -17.91 -3.77
C GLU A 58 -27.81 -17.95 -5.28
N ARG A 59 -28.41 -16.91 -5.87
CA ARG A 59 -28.54 -16.80 -7.33
C ARG A 59 -27.18 -16.63 -8.00
N VAL A 60 -26.30 -15.80 -7.43
CA VAL A 60 -24.91 -15.66 -7.90
C VAL A 60 -24.16 -16.99 -7.84
N LEU A 61 -24.28 -17.75 -6.75
CA LEU A 61 -23.60 -19.05 -6.63
C LEU A 61 -24.17 -20.13 -7.56
N LYS A 62 -25.44 -20.02 -7.97
CA LYS A 62 -26.02 -20.87 -9.03
C LYS A 62 -25.44 -20.55 -10.40
N LEU A 63 -25.10 -19.29 -10.67
CA LEU A 63 -24.49 -18.86 -11.92
C LEU A 63 -22.98 -19.14 -11.93
N ASN A 64 -22.31 -18.86 -10.82
CA ASN A 64 -20.88 -19.04 -10.62
C ASN A 64 -20.60 -19.65 -9.23
N PRO A 65 -20.49 -21.00 -9.14
CA PRO A 65 -20.21 -21.70 -7.89
C PRO A 65 -18.85 -21.33 -7.26
N ASN A 66 -17.96 -20.69 -8.00
CA ASN A 66 -16.63 -20.28 -7.53
C ASN A 66 -16.55 -18.80 -7.14
N ASN A 67 -17.66 -18.06 -7.17
CA ASN A 67 -17.67 -16.67 -6.70
C ASN A 67 -17.42 -16.63 -5.17
N ALA A 68 -16.21 -16.22 -4.79
CA ALA A 68 -15.78 -16.12 -3.39
C ALA A 68 -16.54 -15.02 -2.63
N GLU A 69 -16.88 -13.91 -3.28
CA GLU A 69 -17.59 -12.77 -2.66
C GLU A 69 -19.01 -13.15 -2.24
N ALA A 70 -19.74 -13.90 -3.06
CA ALA A 70 -21.08 -14.41 -2.74
C ALA A 70 -21.06 -15.47 -1.62
N LYS A 71 -20.03 -16.33 -1.55
CA LYS A 71 -19.84 -17.27 -0.43
C LYS A 71 -19.63 -16.53 0.89
N ILE A 72 -18.80 -15.48 0.88
CA ILE A 72 -18.53 -14.65 2.06
C ILE A 72 -19.81 -13.90 2.48
N GLY A 73 -20.54 -13.32 1.51
CA GLY A 73 -21.82 -12.64 1.74
C GLY A 73 -22.86 -13.53 2.44
N LEU A 74 -23.04 -14.77 1.96
CA LEU A 74 -23.93 -15.74 2.60
C LEU A 74 -23.47 -16.14 4.00
N THR A 75 -22.17 -16.34 4.18
CA THR A 75 -21.62 -16.74 5.49
C THR A 75 -21.87 -15.66 6.53
N ARG A 76 -21.76 -14.37 6.16
CA ARG A 76 -22.05 -13.24 7.06
C ARG A 76 -23.53 -13.14 7.45
N ILE A 77 -24.45 -13.46 6.53
CA ILE A 77 -25.89 -13.39 6.80
C ILE A 77 -26.36 -14.60 7.62
N LYS A 78 -25.79 -15.80 7.39
CA LYS A 78 -26.14 -17.03 8.13
C LYS A 78 -25.57 -17.09 9.55
N LEU A 79 -24.55 -16.29 9.86
CA LEU A 79 -23.91 -16.23 11.18
C LEU A 79 -23.90 -14.80 11.75
N PRO A 80 -25.07 -14.19 12.03
CA PRO A 80 -25.11 -12.91 12.70
C PRO A 80 -24.65 -13.11 14.16
N GLY A 81 -23.41 -12.72 14.48
CA GLY A 81 -22.98 -12.56 15.86
C GLY A 81 -22.20 -13.70 16.53
N LYS A 82 -21.48 -14.57 15.80
CA LYS A 82 -20.50 -15.49 16.41
C LYS A 82 -19.10 -15.28 15.85
N THR A 83 -18.32 -14.46 16.54
CA THR A 83 -16.86 -14.41 16.41
C THR A 83 -16.30 -15.83 16.54
N ILE A 84 -15.54 -16.28 15.55
CA ILE A 84 -14.90 -17.60 15.55
C ILE A 84 -13.90 -17.63 16.73
N PRO A 85 -14.06 -18.53 17.72
CA PRO A 85 -13.16 -18.58 18.87
C PRO A 85 -11.77 -19.11 18.49
N LYS A 86 -10.74 -18.37 18.92
CA LYS A 86 -9.29 -18.56 18.67
C LYS A 86 -8.70 -19.92 19.09
N ASN A 87 -9.48 -20.81 19.71
CA ASN A 87 -8.97 -22.01 20.41
C ASN A 87 -9.20 -23.37 19.71
N LEU A 88 -9.72 -23.42 18.49
CA LEU A 88 -9.79 -24.68 17.72
C LEU A 88 -8.56 -24.97 16.86
N LEU A 89 -7.52 -24.14 16.93
CA LEU A 89 -6.23 -24.37 16.24
C LEU A 89 -5.06 -24.69 17.19
N ILE A 90 -5.30 -24.76 18.50
CA ILE A 90 -4.26 -25.04 19.51
C ILE A 90 -4.54 -26.40 20.15
N ALA A 91 -4.33 -27.48 19.40
CA ALA A 91 -4.15 -28.82 19.96
C ALA A 91 -3.40 -29.70 18.97
N ASN A 92 -2.12 -29.38 18.76
CA ASN A 92 -1.03 -30.36 18.60
C ASN A 92 0.29 -29.60 18.39
N GLN A 93 0.83 -29.06 19.48
CA GLN A 93 2.25 -28.77 19.59
C GLN A 93 2.87 -29.80 20.53
N SER A 94 3.47 -30.83 19.95
CA SER A 94 4.61 -31.52 20.55
C SER A 94 5.84 -31.18 19.70
N ASN A 95 6.69 -30.32 20.22
CA ASN A 95 8.06 -30.10 19.74
C ASN A 95 9.01 -30.92 20.65
N PRO A 96 10.31 -31.16 20.33
CA PRO A 96 11.08 -30.71 19.16
C PRO A 96 12.05 -31.79 18.57
N SER A 97 12.42 -31.68 17.29
CA SER A 97 13.74 -32.14 16.84
C SER A 97 14.18 -31.38 15.59
N ALA A 98 15.41 -30.87 15.64
CA ALA A 98 15.98 -29.90 14.71
C ALA A 98 16.40 -30.49 13.34
N ARG A 99 16.25 -29.63 12.31
CA ARG A 99 16.84 -29.55 10.94
C ARG A 99 15.80 -29.64 9.82
N PRO A 100 16.02 -29.00 8.65
CA PRO A 100 16.10 -27.56 8.45
C PRO A 100 15.07 -27.14 7.37
N SER A 101 14.09 -26.29 7.71
CA SER A 101 13.00 -25.97 6.77
C SER A 101 13.14 -24.59 6.12
N ARG A 102 13.53 -24.65 4.83
CA ARG A 102 12.95 -23.90 3.72
C ARG A 102 12.79 -22.38 3.88
N THR A 103 13.92 -21.72 3.71
CA THR A 103 14.05 -20.39 3.12
C THR A 103 13.50 -20.39 1.68
N PHE A 104 12.20 -20.18 1.47
CA PHE A 104 11.64 -19.83 0.15
C PHE A 104 10.23 -19.20 0.28
N MET A 105 10.11 -18.11 1.04
CA MET A 105 8.91 -17.26 1.07
C MET A 105 9.19 -15.94 1.80
N ARG A 106 10.17 -15.16 1.31
CA ARG A 106 10.48 -13.81 1.83
C ARG A 106 10.78 -12.78 0.72
N GLY A 107 10.28 -13.02 -0.50
CA GLY A 107 10.74 -12.28 -1.68
C GLY A 107 9.84 -11.17 -2.22
N PHE A 108 8.51 -11.24 -2.08
CA PHE A 108 7.67 -10.57 -3.09
C PHE A 108 6.55 -9.65 -2.62
N GLY A 109 6.39 -9.41 -1.32
CA GLY A 109 5.58 -8.31 -0.82
C GLY A 109 6.42 -7.06 -0.73
N ILE A 110 6.86 -6.49 -1.86
CA ILE A 110 7.81 -5.38 -1.84
C ILE A 110 7.16 -4.10 -2.41
N PHE A 111 6.35 -4.08 -3.47
CA PHE A 111 5.99 -2.78 -4.10
C PHE A 111 5.22 -1.70 -3.29
N ALA A 112 4.53 -2.02 -2.19
CA ALA A 112 3.85 -1.00 -1.36
C ALA A 112 4.26 -1.00 0.13
N ALA A 113 5.16 -1.91 0.52
CA ALA A 113 5.87 -1.95 1.80
C ALA A 113 7.34 -1.44 1.69
N LEU A 114 7.74 -1.07 0.48
CA LEU A 114 9.09 -0.84 -0.05
C LEU A 114 9.84 0.39 0.50
N VAL A 115 9.52 0.88 1.71
CA VAL A 115 10.24 2.04 2.26
C VAL A 115 10.97 1.70 3.56
N LEU A 116 10.63 0.62 4.29
CA LEU A 116 11.16 0.45 5.65
C LEU A 116 11.67 -0.94 6.09
N VAL A 117 11.57 -2.00 5.28
CA VAL A 117 12.08 -3.33 5.68
C VAL A 117 13.09 -3.92 4.68
N LEU A 118 14.32 -3.43 4.82
CA LEU A 118 15.62 -4.08 4.59
C LEU A 118 15.60 -5.59 4.92
N GLY A 119 16.28 -6.54 4.25
CA GLY A 119 17.53 -6.46 3.52
C GLY A 119 18.25 -7.80 3.63
N SER A 120 18.47 -8.48 2.51
CA SER A 120 19.41 -9.60 2.44
C SER A 120 19.83 -9.80 0.98
N THR A 121 21.13 -9.75 0.72
CA THR A 121 21.81 -9.96 -0.58
C THR A 121 21.72 -8.71 -1.50
N SER A 122 22.76 -8.12 -2.09
CA SER A 122 24.15 -8.52 -2.30
C SER A 122 25.07 -7.30 -2.51
N PHE A 123 26.22 -7.40 -1.86
CA PHE A 123 27.33 -6.46 -1.72
C PHE A 123 28.36 -6.51 -2.88
N VAL A 124 27.98 -6.67 -4.16
CA VAL A 124 29.00 -6.99 -5.20
C VAL A 124 29.05 -6.09 -6.46
N VAL A 125 28.13 -5.16 -6.72
CA VAL A 125 28.17 -4.40 -7.99
C VAL A 125 28.68 -2.95 -7.89
N ALA A 126 28.86 -2.39 -6.69
CA ALA A 126 29.23 -0.97 -6.55
C ALA A 126 30.75 -0.65 -6.61
N ARG A 127 31.62 -1.61 -6.98
CA ARG A 127 33.08 -1.37 -6.99
C ARG A 127 33.70 -1.14 -8.36
N ASN A 128 32.96 -1.14 -9.48
CA ASN A 128 33.61 -1.19 -10.81
C ASN A 128 33.02 -0.35 -11.96
N THR A 129 32.21 0.69 -11.71
CA THR A 129 31.64 1.50 -12.82
C THR A 129 31.81 3.01 -12.61
N PRO A 130 33.00 3.57 -12.91
CA PRO A 130 33.30 5.00 -12.76
C PRO A 130 32.63 5.93 -13.79
N SER A 131 31.75 5.43 -14.66
CA SER A 131 31.00 6.22 -15.65
C SER A 131 29.50 6.37 -15.36
N SER A 132 29.06 6.00 -14.15
CA SER A 132 27.67 6.21 -13.72
C SER A 132 27.40 7.69 -13.39
N ALA A 133 26.20 8.19 -13.69
CA ALA A 133 25.71 9.53 -13.32
C ALA A 133 25.74 9.80 -11.79
N VAL A 134 26.00 8.77 -10.98
CA VAL A 134 26.30 8.88 -9.54
C VAL A 134 27.64 9.58 -9.28
N ALA A 135 28.64 9.44 -10.16
CA ALA A 135 29.92 10.15 -10.02
C ALA A 135 29.76 11.67 -10.18
N SER A 136 28.80 12.12 -11.01
CA SER A 136 28.45 13.54 -11.13
C SER A 136 27.52 14.07 -10.03
N LEU A 137 26.88 13.19 -9.25
CA LEU A 137 26.13 13.57 -8.05
C LEU A 137 27.04 13.75 -6.83
N LEU A 138 28.20 13.09 -6.81
CA LEU A 138 29.22 13.25 -5.75
C LEU A 138 30.00 14.57 -5.84
N THR A 139 29.90 15.32 -6.95
CA THR A 139 30.49 16.66 -7.09
C THR A 139 29.52 17.79 -6.78
N ILE A 140 28.22 17.48 -6.58
CA ILE A 140 27.23 18.48 -6.19
C ILE A 140 27.18 18.50 -4.66
N ALA A 141 27.93 19.47 -4.12
CA ALA A 141 27.87 19.99 -2.76
C ALA A 141 27.95 18.96 -1.63
N THR A 142 29.01 19.08 -0.81
CA THR A 142 28.94 18.75 0.61
C THR A 142 27.57 19.20 1.12
N PRO A 143 26.69 18.30 1.58
CA PRO A 143 25.35 18.68 1.97
C PRO A 143 25.47 19.82 2.96
N THR A 144 24.80 20.94 2.69
CA THR A 144 24.54 21.91 3.75
C THR A 144 23.78 21.12 4.79
N LEU A 145 24.48 20.78 5.87
CA LEU A 145 23.93 19.99 6.96
C LEU A 145 22.62 20.66 7.35
N TYR A 146 21.51 19.93 7.32
CA TYR A 146 20.38 20.31 8.14
C TYR A 146 20.93 20.32 9.58
N THR A 147 21.22 21.51 10.10
CA THR A 147 21.68 21.71 11.48
C THR A 147 20.45 21.65 12.38
N GLY A 148 19.77 20.51 12.37
CA GLY A 148 18.77 20.19 13.38
C GLY A 148 19.44 19.89 14.71
N SER A 149 18.61 19.72 15.74
CA SER A 149 19.13 19.27 17.04
C SER A 149 19.77 17.89 16.87
N PRO A 150 20.90 17.60 17.57
CA PRO A 150 21.49 16.27 17.55
C PRO A 150 20.44 15.25 17.99
N ILE A 151 20.16 14.27 17.12
CA ILE A 151 19.18 13.22 17.37
C ILE A 151 19.63 12.44 18.61
N SER A 152 18.75 12.30 19.60
CA SER A 152 19.04 11.46 20.76
C SER A 152 19.40 10.02 20.31
N GLY A 153 20.34 9.39 21.03
CA GLY A 153 20.91 8.10 20.62
C GLY A 153 19.91 6.94 20.60
N ASP A 154 18.75 7.12 21.24
CA ASP A 154 17.67 6.13 21.36
C ASP A 154 16.67 6.17 20.18
N VAL A 155 16.41 7.33 19.59
CA VAL A 155 15.44 7.50 18.48
C VAL A 155 15.85 6.65 17.28
N ALA A 156 14.99 5.75 16.79
CA ALA A 156 15.23 4.92 15.62
C ALA A 156 16.63 4.24 15.58
N SER A 157 17.18 3.90 16.74
CA SER A 157 18.56 3.42 16.88
C SER A 157 18.81 2.15 16.07
N GLN A 158 17.85 1.21 16.05
CA GLN A 158 17.97 -0.03 15.31
C GLN A 158 17.86 0.20 13.81
N THR A 159 16.94 1.07 13.39
CA THR A 159 16.73 1.42 11.99
C THR A 159 17.92 2.19 11.42
N ARG A 160 18.46 3.18 12.17
CA ARG A 160 19.68 3.91 11.79
C ARG A 160 20.88 2.98 11.66
N ALA A 161 21.08 2.06 12.60
CA ALA A 161 22.14 1.06 12.53
C ALA A 161 21.98 0.13 11.32
N ARG A 162 20.76 -0.33 11.04
CA ARG A 162 20.44 -1.22 9.91
C ARG A 162 20.69 -0.52 8.57
N ILE A 163 20.26 0.73 8.43
CA ILE A 163 20.48 1.51 7.21
C ILE A 163 21.96 1.84 7.05
N SER A 164 22.65 2.24 8.11
CA SER A 164 24.10 2.51 8.04
C SER A 164 24.90 1.27 7.63
N ALA A 165 24.49 0.08 8.07
CA ALA A 165 25.13 -1.17 7.69
C ALA A 165 24.85 -1.56 6.24
N GLN A 166 23.64 -1.32 5.73
CA GLN A 166 23.22 -1.80 4.42
C GLN A 166 23.39 -0.77 3.30
N TYR A 167 23.23 0.51 3.62
CA TYR A 167 23.33 1.65 2.73
C TYR A 167 24.06 2.82 3.40
N PRO A 168 25.39 2.70 3.62
CA PRO A 168 26.18 3.74 4.28
C PRO A 168 26.04 5.12 3.63
N GLN A 169 25.88 5.16 2.31
CA GLN A 169 25.71 6.39 1.55
C GLN A 169 24.43 7.17 1.88
N TYR A 170 23.40 6.51 2.43
CA TYR A 170 22.13 7.15 2.78
C TYR A 170 22.00 7.45 4.28
N ALA A 171 22.98 7.04 5.11
CA ALA A 171 22.95 7.31 6.54
C ALA A 171 22.78 8.81 6.88
N PRO A 172 23.51 9.75 6.24
CA PRO A 172 23.35 11.18 6.53
C PRO A 172 21.96 11.71 6.16
N LEU A 173 21.36 11.21 5.07
CA LEU A 173 20.02 11.59 4.64
C LEU A 173 18.98 11.11 5.65
N VAL A 174 19.10 9.87 6.11
CA VAL A 174 18.19 9.27 7.09
C VAL A 174 18.26 10.02 8.41
N ASP A 175 19.46 10.35 8.88
CA ASP A 175 19.62 11.17 10.08
C ASP A 175 18.98 12.55 9.90
N ALA A 176 19.23 13.22 8.77
CA ALA A 176 18.60 14.51 8.49
C ALA A 176 17.05 14.44 8.49
N LEU A 177 16.47 13.39 7.89
CA LEU A 177 15.02 13.20 7.84
C LEU A 177 14.42 12.91 9.22
N ILE A 178 15.07 12.06 10.02
CA ILE A 178 14.62 11.74 11.39
C ILE A 178 14.75 12.97 12.28
N SER A 179 15.88 13.69 12.19
CA SER A 179 16.10 14.94 12.93
C SER A 179 15.02 15.96 12.59
N PHE A 180 14.76 16.19 11.30
CA PHE A 180 13.69 17.09 10.86
C PHE A 180 12.32 16.65 11.39
N ALA A 181 12.00 15.35 11.33
CA ALA A 181 10.73 14.84 11.82
C ALA A 181 10.54 15.07 13.32
N VAL A 182 11.56 14.76 14.13
CA VAL A 182 11.53 14.92 15.59
C VAL A 182 11.49 16.39 15.99
N ASP A 183 12.33 17.25 15.38
CA ASP A 183 12.36 18.69 15.66
C ASP A 183 10.98 19.33 15.42
N ASN A 184 10.30 18.91 14.34
CA ASN A 184 9.00 19.46 13.97
C ASN A 184 7.83 18.83 14.73
N ALA A 185 8.01 17.66 15.34
CA ALA A 185 6.97 17.03 16.16
C ALA A 185 6.60 17.88 17.38
N GLU A 186 7.53 18.68 17.89
CA GLU A 186 7.30 19.58 19.01
C GLU A 186 6.33 20.74 18.68
N SER A 187 6.07 21.01 17.40
CA SER A 187 5.11 22.03 16.97
C SER A 187 3.64 21.68 17.25
N GLY A 188 3.34 20.42 17.61
CA GLY A 188 1.98 19.96 17.88
C GLY A 188 1.13 19.86 16.61
N LEU A 189 -0.21 19.83 16.79
CA LEU A 189 -1.16 19.64 15.68
C LEU A 189 -1.66 20.94 15.05
N GLU A 190 -1.44 22.09 15.70
CA GLU A 190 -1.90 23.38 15.16
C GLU A 190 -1.07 23.76 13.93
N GLY A 191 -1.74 23.89 12.78
CA GLY A 191 -1.07 24.12 11.48
C GLY A 191 -0.38 22.88 10.88
N ALA A 192 -0.53 21.71 11.51
CA ALA A 192 -0.10 20.44 10.97
C ALA A 192 -1.06 19.96 9.85
N PRO A 193 -0.59 19.15 8.90
CA PRO A 193 -1.44 18.70 7.79
C PRO A 193 -2.60 17.82 8.27
N GLU A 194 -3.80 18.18 7.82
CA GLU A 194 -5.00 17.41 8.11
C GLU A 194 -5.01 16.08 7.35
N ARG A 195 -5.73 15.11 7.92
CA ARG A 195 -5.91 13.81 7.29
C ARG A 195 -6.78 13.95 6.04
N PRO A 196 -6.34 13.51 4.85
CA PRO A 196 -7.07 13.72 3.60
C PRO A 196 -8.42 13.00 3.47
N GLY A 197 -8.65 11.97 4.28
CA GLY A 197 -9.86 11.16 4.16
C GLY A 197 -10.25 10.45 5.45
N VAL A 198 -11.22 9.55 5.32
CA VAL A 198 -11.72 8.77 6.46
C VAL A 198 -10.61 7.91 7.06
N GLN A 199 -10.66 7.72 8.37
CA GLN A 199 -9.74 6.81 9.05
C GLN A 199 -10.05 5.38 8.63
N MET A 200 -9.03 4.67 8.18
CA MET A 200 -9.11 3.25 7.85
C MET A 200 -8.62 2.44 9.03
N VAL A 201 -9.37 1.43 9.47
CA VAL A 201 -8.88 0.49 10.49
C VAL A 201 -8.02 -0.56 9.78
N PRO A 202 -6.68 -0.56 9.97
CA PRO A 202 -5.83 -1.58 9.38
C PRO A 202 -6.11 -2.94 10.01
N SER A 203 -5.94 -4.01 9.24
CA SER A 203 -6.04 -5.37 9.76
C SER A 203 -5.05 -6.31 9.09
N GLU A 204 -4.53 -7.26 9.86
CA GLU A 204 -3.58 -8.27 9.38
C GLU A 204 -4.16 -9.08 8.22
N SER A 205 -5.45 -9.45 8.26
CA SER A 205 -6.07 -10.20 7.17
C SER A 205 -6.12 -9.38 5.86
N THR A 206 -6.45 -8.09 5.93
CA THR A 206 -6.46 -7.22 4.75
C THR A 206 -5.04 -6.99 4.21
N ALA A 207 -4.03 -6.91 5.09
CA ALA A 207 -2.63 -6.84 4.68
C ALA A 207 -2.20 -8.10 3.91
N LEU A 208 -2.49 -9.29 4.45
CA LEU A 208 -2.15 -10.56 3.81
C LEU A 208 -2.89 -10.77 2.48
N GLU A 209 -4.15 -10.32 2.39
CA GLU A 209 -4.90 -10.29 1.13
C GLU A 209 -4.20 -9.43 0.08
N ALA A 210 -3.72 -8.23 0.45
CA ALA A 210 -2.99 -7.33 -0.45
C ALA A 210 -1.68 -7.96 -0.92
N MET A 211 -0.89 -8.52 -0.01
CA MET A 211 0.39 -9.19 -0.31
C MET A 211 0.17 -10.38 -1.25
N THR A 212 -0.84 -11.21 -0.98
CA THR A 212 -1.17 -12.38 -1.81
C THR A 212 -1.65 -11.95 -3.20
N ALA A 213 -2.47 -10.89 -3.28
CA ALA A 213 -2.94 -10.35 -4.55
C ALA A 213 -1.77 -9.84 -5.40
N PHE A 214 -0.82 -9.15 -4.78
CA PHE A 214 0.39 -8.67 -5.44
C PHE A 214 1.28 -9.83 -5.93
N GLU A 215 1.54 -10.81 -5.07
CA GLU A 215 2.36 -11.99 -5.42
C GLU A 215 1.76 -12.79 -6.59
N LYS A 216 0.44 -13.02 -6.58
CA LYS A 216 -0.24 -13.74 -7.66
C LYS A 216 -0.27 -12.97 -8.97
N ALA A 217 -0.17 -11.65 -8.93
CA ALA A 217 -0.19 -10.79 -10.09
C ALA A 217 1.20 -10.58 -10.71
N LEU A 218 2.22 -11.28 -10.22
CA LEU A 218 3.54 -11.26 -10.85
C LEU A 218 3.46 -11.98 -12.21
N PRO A 219 3.87 -11.31 -13.30
CA PRO A 219 3.87 -11.94 -14.61
C PRO A 219 4.89 -13.09 -14.66
N GLN A 220 4.48 -14.18 -15.30
CA GLN A 220 5.40 -15.22 -15.77
C GLN A 220 6.17 -14.71 -17.00
N PRO A 221 7.34 -15.29 -17.32
CA PRO A 221 8.06 -14.95 -18.55
C PRO A 221 7.18 -15.10 -19.80
N GLY A 222 7.10 -14.05 -20.61
CA GLY A 222 6.25 -13.93 -21.79
C GLY A 222 4.79 -13.53 -21.51
N SER A 223 4.42 -13.17 -20.28
CA SER A 223 3.02 -12.87 -19.92
C SER A 223 2.84 -11.46 -19.35
N LEU A 224 1.63 -10.93 -19.52
CA LEU A 224 1.19 -9.67 -18.91
C LEU A 224 0.27 -9.98 -17.73
N SER A 225 0.54 -9.36 -16.59
CA SER A 225 -0.32 -9.44 -15.40
C SER A 225 -0.61 -8.05 -14.86
N SER A 226 -1.70 -7.93 -14.11
CA SER A 226 -2.07 -6.68 -13.42
C SER A 226 -2.61 -6.97 -12.03
N VAL A 227 -2.37 -6.03 -11.12
CA VAL A 227 -2.91 -6.02 -9.76
C VAL A 227 -3.65 -4.71 -9.55
N THR A 228 -4.77 -4.76 -8.83
CA THR A 228 -5.45 -3.56 -8.33
C THR A 228 -5.57 -3.66 -6.83
N LEU A 229 -5.11 -2.63 -6.11
CA LEU A 229 -5.15 -2.55 -4.66
C LEU A 229 -5.96 -1.33 -4.22
N THR A 230 -6.68 -1.48 -3.12
CA THR A 230 -7.46 -0.41 -2.48
C THR A 230 -6.61 0.38 -1.47
N GLU A 231 -7.02 1.61 -1.16
CA GLU A 231 -6.48 2.39 -0.02
C GLU A 231 -6.41 1.59 1.27
N LYS A 232 -7.47 0.82 1.59
CA LYS A 232 -7.53 -0.02 2.79
C LYS A 232 -6.49 -1.13 2.78
N GLN A 233 -6.26 -1.74 1.61
CA GLN A 233 -5.24 -2.78 1.43
C GLN A 233 -3.83 -2.24 1.60
N LEU A 234 -3.52 -1.10 0.97
CA LEU A 234 -2.22 -0.44 1.13
C LEU A 234 -1.99 0.00 2.57
N THR A 235 -2.97 0.64 3.18
CA THR A 235 -2.92 1.08 4.58
C THR A 235 -2.71 -0.10 5.53
N SER A 236 -3.45 -1.19 5.36
CA SER A 236 -3.32 -2.38 6.21
C SER A 236 -1.96 -3.04 6.06
N TRP A 237 -1.47 -3.14 4.83
CA TRP A 237 -0.16 -3.70 4.54
C TRP A 237 0.95 -2.84 5.15
N LEU A 238 0.90 -1.53 4.96
CA LEU A 238 1.89 -0.62 5.52
C LEU A 238 1.90 -0.61 7.06
N ALA A 239 0.71 -0.69 7.68
CA ALA A 239 0.60 -0.85 9.12
C ALA A 239 1.26 -2.16 9.63
N LEU A 240 1.13 -3.26 8.89
CA LEU A 240 1.79 -4.53 9.23
C LEU A 240 3.32 -4.42 9.15
N GLU A 241 3.85 -3.69 8.18
CA GLU A 241 5.30 -3.47 8.07
C GLU A 241 5.84 -2.62 9.21
N ILE A 242 5.15 -1.54 9.57
CA ILE A 242 5.56 -0.65 10.67
C ILE A 242 5.56 -1.40 12.01
N GLN A 243 4.61 -2.32 12.23
CA GLN A 243 4.63 -3.19 13.42
C GLN A 243 5.92 -4.02 13.53
N ASN A 244 6.57 -4.33 12.40
CA ASN A 244 7.86 -5.04 12.38
C ASN A 244 9.08 -4.10 12.53
N THR A 245 8.87 -2.77 12.56
CA THR A 245 9.89 -1.74 12.80
C THR A 245 9.39 -0.68 13.80
N PRO A 246 9.25 -1.04 15.08
CA PRO A 246 8.60 -0.20 16.09
C PRO A 246 9.46 0.97 16.60
N ASP A 247 10.73 1.09 16.18
CA ASP A 247 11.66 2.10 16.69
C ASP A 247 11.58 3.45 15.97
N LEU A 248 10.80 3.52 14.89
CA LEU A 248 10.59 4.73 14.11
C LEU A 248 9.66 5.71 14.82
N PRO A 249 9.88 7.04 14.69
CA PRO A 249 9.05 8.04 15.33
C PRO A 249 7.75 8.30 14.55
N PHE A 250 7.13 7.27 13.97
CA PHE A 250 5.88 7.41 13.20
C PHE A 250 4.86 6.35 13.59
N SER A 251 3.58 6.72 13.54
CA SER A 251 2.44 5.84 13.84
C SER A 251 1.22 6.24 13.00
N ASP A 252 0.13 5.46 13.10
CA ASP A 252 -1.16 5.75 12.44
C ASP A 252 -1.05 6.13 10.96
N MET A 253 -0.31 5.31 10.22
CA MET A 253 -0.05 5.56 8.81
C MET A 253 -1.25 5.17 7.95
N HIS A 254 -1.67 6.07 7.06
CA HIS A 254 -2.80 5.91 6.15
C HIS A 254 -2.41 6.32 4.73
N VAL A 255 -2.81 5.50 3.75
CA VAL A 255 -2.59 5.76 2.32
C VAL A 255 -3.91 6.15 1.68
N TYR A 256 -3.94 7.32 1.06
CA TYR A 256 -5.06 7.83 0.27
C TYR A 256 -4.66 7.91 -1.21
N LEU A 257 -5.60 7.57 -2.08
CA LEU A 257 -5.45 7.47 -3.53
C LEU A 257 -6.51 8.37 -4.18
N GLN A 258 -6.22 9.67 -4.18
CA GLN A 258 -7.16 10.73 -4.56
C GLN A 258 -6.50 11.67 -5.56
N ASN A 259 -7.29 12.24 -6.48
CA ASN A 259 -6.83 13.23 -7.47
C ASN A 259 -5.62 12.77 -8.30
N ASP A 260 -5.60 11.50 -8.73
CA ASP A 260 -4.47 10.87 -9.45
C ASP A 260 -3.13 10.89 -8.68
N GLN A 261 -3.19 11.15 -7.37
CA GLN A 261 -2.05 11.24 -6.47
C GLN A 261 -2.11 10.17 -5.37
N ILE A 262 -0.94 9.87 -4.84
CA ILE A 262 -0.76 9.10 -3.62
C ILE A 262 -0.45 10.07 -2.50
N GLN A 263 -1.28 10.01 -1.47
CA GLN A 263 -1.15 10.83 -0.27
C GLN A 263 -0.91 9.90 0.92
N LEU A 264 0.25 10.02 1.55
CA LEU A 264 0.60 9.28 2.75
C LEU A 264 0.49 10.21 3.95
N TRP A 265 -0.44 9.92 4.84
CA TRP A 265 -0.61 10.65 6.10
C TRP A 265 -0.17 9.78 7.27
N CYS A 266 0.54 10.35 8.26
CA CYS A 266 0.89 9.64 9.49
C CYS A 266 1.01 10.60 10.68
N MET A 267 1.04 10.02 11.88
CA MET A 267 1.43 10.71 13.10
C MET A 267 2.94 10.58 13.32
N VAL A 268 3.61 11.68 13.65
CA VAL A 268 5.02 11.74 13.98
C VAL A 268 5.16 12.01 15.48
N ASN A 269 5.83 11.10 16.17
CA ASN A 269 6.00 11.11 17.61
C ASN A 269 7.34 11.76 17.96
N GLY A 270 7.29 12.93 18.60
CA GLY A 270 8.44 13.60 19.17
C GLY A 270 8.75 13.07 20.57
N THR A 271 9.59 13.83 21.28
CA THR A 271 9.97 13.47 22.66
C THR A 271 8.91 13.90 23.66
N THR A 272 8.30 15.07 23.46
CA THR A 272 7.28 15.61 24.37
C THR A 272 5.92 15.80 23.71
N ASN A 273 5.90 16.03 22.40
CA ASN A 273 4.67 16.25 21.64
C ASN A 273 4.59 15.34 20.40
N SER A 274 3.46 15.37 19.71
CA SER A 274 3.26 14.68 18.44
C SER A 274 2.62 15.60 17.43
N THR A 275 2.96 15.41 16.16
CA THR A 275 2.40 16.15 15.03
C THR A 275 1.94 15.20 13.93
N SER A 276 1.28 15.70 12.90
CA SER A 276 0.97 14.93 11.70
C SER A 276 1.95 15.26 10.57
N ALA A 277 2.11 14.31 9.66
CA ALA A 277 2.85 14.50 8.42
C ALA A 277 2.01 14.06 7.22
N LEU A 278 2.23 14.73 6.10
CA LEU A 278 1.60 14.42 4.82
C LEU A 278 2.65 14.44 3.71
N ILE A 279 2.74 13.33 2.97
CA ILE A 279 3.52 13.21 1.75
C ILE A 279 2.54 13.11 0.60
N THR A 280 2.71 13.95 -0.42
CA THR A 280 1.93 13.92 -1.65
C THR A 280 2.86 13.67 -2.82
N GLY A 281 2.50 12.72 -3.67
CA GLY A 281 3.28 12.40 -4.86
C GLY A 281 2.47 11.61 -5.88
N SER A 282 3.13 11.28 -6.97
CA SER A 282 2.56 10.51 -8.07
C SER A 282 3.49 9.38 -8.50
N LEU A 283 2.91 8.37 -9.16
CA LEU A 283 3.64 7.28 -9.78
C LEU A 283 3.56 7.41 -11.29
N GLY A 284 4.69 7.22 -11.94
CA GLY A 284 4.83 7.21 -13.38
C GLY A 284 5.74 6.11 -13.87
N ILE A 285 6.00 6.14 -15.17
CA ILE A 285 6.93 5.24 -15.85
C ILE A 285 7.87 6.10 -16.68
N ASP A 286 9.17 5.84 -16.57
CA ASP A 286 10.19 6.55 -17.34
C ASP A 286 10.29 6.03 -18.79
N SER A 287 11.17 6.64 -19.59
CA SER A 287 11.42 6.23 -20.97
C SER A 287 11.95 4.79 -21.10
N ASN A 288 12.54 4.25 -20.03
CA ASN A 288 13.15 2.92 -19.98
C ASN A 288 12.17 1.86 -19.44
N LYS A 289 10.88 2.19 -19.28
CA LYS A 289 9.85 1.31 -18.70
C LYS A 289 10.08 0.97 -17.23
N ASN A 290 10.84 1.80 -16.53
CA ASN A 290 11.01 1.69 -15.10
C ASN A 290 9.96 2.52 -14.38
N PRO A 291 9.43 2.02 -13.24
CA PRO A 291 8.56 2.83 -12.41
C PRO A 291 9.35 3.99 -11.80
N LYS A 292 8.71 5.16 -11.72
CA LYS A 292 9.24 6.36 -11.10
C LYS A 292 8.23 6.92 -10.10
N ILE A 293 8.69 7.26 -8.91
CA ILE A 293 7.98 8.10 -7.94
C ILE A 293 8.40 9.55 -8.18
N GLN A 294 7.42 10.44 -8.22
CA GLN A 294 7.63 11.88 -8.15
C GLN A 294 7.00 12.40 -6.87
N ILE A 295 7.81 13.05 -6.03
CA ILE A 295 7.33 13.64 -4.78
C ILE A 295 7.03 15.11 -5.04
N GLU A 296 5.79 15.51 -4.77
CA GLU A 296 5.36 16.88 -4.95
C GLU A 296 5.58 17.72 -3.70
N SER A 297 5.22 17.16 -2.53
CA SER A 297 5.37 17.87 -1.26
C SER A 297 5.50 16.89 -0.11
N ILE A 298 6.26 17.31 0.90
CA ILE A 298 6.29 16.66 2.21
C ILE A 298 6.14 17.76 3.24
N GLN A 299 5.17 17.63 4.12
CA GLN A 299 4.95 18.53 5.24
C GLN A 299 4.93 17.73 6.54
N ILE A 300 5.67 18.19 7.55
CA ILE A 300 5.69 17.61 8.89
C ILE A 300 5.41 18.74 9.88
N GLY A 301 4.29 18.65 10.59
CA GLY A 301 3.77 19.76 11.38
C GLY A 301 3.59 21.02 10.54
N THR A 302 4.09 22.14 11.05
CA THR A 302 3.98 23.43 10.34
C THR A 302 5.03 23.64 9.26
N GLN A 303 6.03 22.77 9.15
CA GLN A 303 7.17 22.97 8.27
C GLN A 303 7.16 22.04 7.06
N PRO A 304 7.30 22.58 5.83
CA PRO A 304 7.57 21.76 4.66
C PRO A 304 9.00 21.23 4.70
N LEU A 305 9.20 20.01 4.20
CA LEU A 305 10.53 19.45 4.06
C LEU A 305 11.32 20.26 3.00
N PRO A 306 12.57 20.67 3.26
CA PRO A 306 13.40 21.37 2.29
C PRO A 306 13.50 20.62 0.96
N GLY A 307 13.32 21.33 -0.16
CA GLY A 307 13.27 20.73 -1.51
C GLY A 307 14.51 19.91 -1.88
N MET A 308 15.67 20.23 -1.30
CA MET A 308 16.89 19.44 -1.46
C MET A 308 16.77 18.04 -0.83
N LEU A 309 16.18 17.94 0.36
CA LEU A 309 15.94 16.66 1.04
C LEU A 309 14.85 15.86 0.30
N VAL A 310 13.80 16.54 -0.17
CA VAL A 310 12.78 15.93 -1.04
C VAL A 310 13.42 15.31 -2.28
N SER A 311 14.29 16.07 -2.98
CA SER A 311 14.95 15.61 -4.20
C SER A 311 15.90 14.42 -3.94
N GLN A 312 16.64 14.45 -2.84
CA GLN A 312 17.50 13.34 -2.44
C GLN A 312 16.70 12.08 -2.09
N MET A 313 15.58 12.25 -1.37
CA MET A 313 14.70 11.15 -1.01
C MET A 313 14.02 10.56 -2.25
N GLU A 314 13.54 11.38 -3.19
CA GLU A 314 13.00 10.91 -4.48
C GLU A 314 14.03 10.09 -5.26
N ALA A 315 15.25 10.61 -5.41
CA ALA A 315 16.32 9.92 -6.12
C ALA A 315 16.66 8.58 -5.46
N TRP A 316 16.74 8.56 -4.14
CA TRP A 316 16.97 7.34 -3.37
C TRP A 316 15.85 6.32 -3.55
N LEU A 317 14.59 6.72 -3.39
CA LEU A 317 13.44 5.83 -3.55
C LEU A 317 13.36 5.23 -4.95
N ASN A 318 13.59 6.04 -5.98
CA ASN A 318 13.59 5.57 -7.37
C ASN A 318 14.68 4.52 -7.61
N GLN A 319 15.89 4.72 -7.10
CA GLN A 319 16.95 3.71 -7.18
C GLN A 319 16.63 2.45 -6.39
N PHE A 320 16.09 2.61 -5.18
CA PHE A 320 15.72 1.48 -4.34
C PHE A 320 14.68 0.57 -5.00
N ILE A 321 13.67 1.16 -5.63
CA ILE A 321 12.63 0.42 -6.36
C ILE A 321 13.24 -0.35 -7.53
N LEU A 322 14.11 0.31 -8.31
CA LEU A 322 14.82 -0.31 -9.44
C LEU A 322 15.63 -1.52 -8.99
N ASP A 323 16.46 -1.36 -7.95
CA ASP A 323 17.29 -2.43 -7.41
C ASP A 323 16.44 -3.61 -6.93
N LYS A 324 15.30 -3.33 -6.31
CA LYS A 324 14.39 -4.36 -5.78
C LYS A 324 13.66 -5.13 -6.86
N ILE A 325 13.22 -4.44 -7.92
CA ILE A 325 12.67 -5.11 -9.09
C ILE A 325 13.75 -5.98 -9.74
N ALA A 326 14.96 -5.46 -9.95
CA ALA A 326 16.04 -6.22 -10.55
C ALA A 326 16.44 -7.46 -9.72
N GLN A 327 16.39 -7.35 -8.39
CA GLN A 327 16.72 -8.44 -7.47
C GLN A 327 15.65 -9.52 -7.41
N GLN A 328 14.37 -9.14 -7.28
CA GLN A 328 13.27 -10.09 -7.03
C GLN A 328 12.62 -10.57 -8.34
N SER A 329 12.55 -9.68 -9.33
CA SER A 329 11.85 -9.87 -10.60
C SER A 329 12.71 -9.54 -11.81
N PRO A 330 13.84 -10.24 -12.06
CA PRO A 330 14.65 -9.96 -13.24
C PRO A 330 13.81 -10.03 -14.51
N GLY A 331 13.84 -8.95 -15.32
CA GLY A 331 13.09 -8.83 -16.57
C GLY A 331 11.67 -8.25 -16.43
N LEU A 332 11.19 -7.96 -15.22
CA LEU A 332 9.90 -7.30 -15.03
C LEU A 332 9.97 -5.86 -15.55
N GLN A 333 9.09 -5.55 -16.51
CA GLN A 333 8.86 -4.22 -17.03
C GLN A 333 7.48 -3.72 -16.60
N VAL A 334 7.42 -2.52 -16.03
CA VAL A 334 6.16 -1.90 -15.64
C VAL A 334 5.55 -1.24 -16.88
N MET A 335 4.34 -1.65 -17.23
CA MET A 335 3.66 -1.23 -18.46
C MET A 335 2.68 -0.09 -18.21
N ASN A 336 1.95 -0.15 -17.10
CA ASN A 336 1.01 0.89 -16.71
C ASN A 336 0.95 0.98 -15.18
N VAL A 337 0.89 2.21 -14.68
CA VAL A 337 0.55 2.53 -13.30
C VAL A 337 -0.54 3.58 -13.35
N ASN A 338 -1.67 3.31 -12.70
CA ASN A 338 -2.77 4.25 -12.63
C ASN A 338 -3.28 4.32 -11.19
N VAL A 339 -3.52 5.54 -10.72
CA VAL A 339 -4.15 5.80 -9.43
C VAL A 339 -5.46 6.51 -9.74
N SER A 340 -6.59 5.91 -9.40
CA SER A 340 -7.90 6.54 -9.61
C SER A 340 -8.96 5.92 -8.69
N ASN A 341 -9.91 6.74 -8.23
CA ASN A 341 -11.08 6.31 -7.46
C ASN A 341 -10.75 5.45 -6.21
N GLY A 342 -9.71 5.79 -5.44
CA GLY A 342 -9.33 5.00 -4.26
C GLY A 342 -8.64 3.68 -4.58
N LEU A 343 -8.25 3.48 -5.84
CA LEU A 343 -7.59 2.28 -6.35
C LEU A 343 -6.24 2.63 -6.99
N ILE A 344 -5.27 1.75 -6.82
CA ILE A 344 -4.03 1.74 -7.60
C ILE A 344 -4.01 0.48 -8.45
N THR A 345 -3.81 0.63 -9.75
CA THR A 345 -3.64 -0.45 -10.69
C THR A 345 -2.22 -0.42 -11.24
N VAL A 346 -1.50 -1.53 -11.09
CA VAL A 346 -0.17 -1.72 -11.66
C VAL A 346 -0.23 -2.91 -12.60
N SER A 347 0.32 -2.74 -13.80
CA SER A 347 0.48 -3.83 -14.77
C SER A 347 1.93 -3.95 -15.22
N GLY A 348 2.36 -5.18 -15.44
CA GLY A 348 3.72 -5.45 -15.84
C GLY A 348 3.82 -6.72 -16.68
N MET A 349 4.87 -6.75 -17.50
CA MET A 349 5.25 -7.89 -18.32
C MET A 349 6.61 -8.40 -17.85
N ARG A 350 6.83 -9.70 -17.94
CA ARG A 350 8.13 -10.31 -17.68
C ARG A 350 8.51 -11.25 -18.81
#